data_AF-A0A354AXU8-F1
#
_entry.id   AF-A0A354AXU8-F1
#
_cell.length_a   1.000
_cell.length_b   1.000
_cell.length_c   1.000
_cell.angle_alpha   90.00
_cell.angle_beta   90.00
_cell.angle_gamma   90.00
#
_symmetry.space_group_name_H-M   'P 1'
#
loop_
_entity.id
_entity.type
_entity.pdbx_description
1 polymer ?
#
loop_
_entity_poly.entity_id
_entity_poly.type
_entity_poly.pdbx_seq_one_letter_code
_entity_poly.pdbx_strand_id
1 'polypeptide(L)'
;MKQRYRYRLYPHPHQQMALAKAFGCARVVWNDALAKSRELYAAGEKSSYPVLAKLCITQAKQTPERSWLSGPSNVVQQQSVRDLDQAFRNWWASLSGKRKGPKVRVPRFKKRRGAQAIRFMSHV
;
A
#
# COMPACT_ATOMS: atom_id res chain seq x y z
N MET A 1 1.38 6.07 27.75
CA MET A 1 2.36 6.64 26.79
C MET A 1 2.69 5.57 25.74
N LYS A 2 2.54 5.84 24.43
CA LYS A 2 2.91 4.86 23.39
C LYS A 2 4.40 4.99 23.08
N GLN A 3 5.19 3.95 23.36
CA GLN A 3 6.61 3.92 23.04
C GLN A 3 6.84 3.57 21.57
N ARG A 4 7.87 4.16 20.95
CA ARG A 4 8.29 3.86 19.58
C ARG A 4 9.77 3.51 19.56
N TYR A 5 10.08 2.32 19.05
CA TYR A 5 11.45 1.85 18.91
C TYR A 5 11.89 1.85 17.44
N ARG A 6 13.19 2.09 17.21
CA ARG A 6 13.82 2.01 15.89
C ARG A 6 15.04 1.13 15.97
N TYR A 7 15.04 0.05 15.19
CA TYR A 7 16.12 -0.92 15.13
C TYR A 7 16.69 -1.00 13.71
N ARG A 8 17.98 -1.33 13.60
CA ARG A 8 18.61 -1.76 12.34
C ARG A 8 18.64 -3.29 12.32
N LEU A 9 18.27 -3.88 11.19
CA LEU A 9 18.29 -5.32 10.97
C LEU A 9 19.47 -5.68 10.07
N TYR A 10 20.07 -6.84 10.31
CA TYR A 10 21.10 -7.45 9.44
C TYR A 10 20.58 -8.81 8.94
N PRO A 11 19.69 -8.82 7.94
CA PRO A 11 19.06 -10.04 7.47
C PRO A 11 20.06 -10.95 6.73
N HIS A 12 19.97 -12.26 6.94
CA HIS A 12 20.72 -13.23 6.15
C HIS A 12 20.13 -13.36 4.73
N PRO A 13 20.82 -13.99 3.76
CA PRO A 13 20.42 -13.95 2.34
C PRO A 13 18.97 -14.38 2.07
N HIS A 14 18.48 -15.43 2.72
CA HIS A 14 17.09 -15.88 2.58
C HIS A 14 16.07 -14.84 3.12
N GLN A 15 16.36 -14.17 4.24
CA GLN A 15 15.53 -13.08 4.74
C GLN A 15 15.54 -11.87 3.81
N GLN A 16 16.68 -11.53 3.21
CA GLN A 16 16.78 -10.46 2.22
C GLN A 16 15.87 -10.73 1.02
N MET A 17 15.89 -11.97 0.51
CA MET A 17 15.00 -12.38 -0.58
C MET A 17 13.52 -12.30 -0.18
N ALA A 18 13.16 -12.76 1.02
CA ALA A 18 11.79 -12.68 1.52
C ALA A 18 11.30 -11.22 1.65
N LEU A 19 12.15 -10.33 2.19
CA LEU A 19 11.87 -8.90 2.28
C LEU A 19 11.73 -8.27 0.89
N ALA A 20 12.62 -8.58 -0.05
CA ALA A 20 12.55 -8.09 -1.42
C ALA A 20 11.23 -8.48 -2.11
N LYS A 21 10.78 -9.73 -1.93
CA LYS A 21 9.47 -10.20 -2.41
C LYS A 21 8.32 -9.42 -1.77
N ALA A 22 8.35 -9.23 -0.45
CA ALA A 22 7.34 -8.47 0.28
C ALA A 22 7.26 -6.99 -0.17
N PHE A 23 8.40 -6.31 -0.29
CA PHE A 23 8.47 -4.94 -0.81
C PHE A 23 7.98 -4.85 -2.26
N GLY A 24 8.35 -5.83 -3.10
CA GLY A 24 7.90 -5.93 -4.49
C GLY A 24 6.38 -6.04 -4.60
N CYS A 25 5.78 -6.96 -3.84
CA CYS A 25 4.33 -7.15 -3.82
C CYS A 25 3.59 -5.93 -3.28
N ALA A 26 4.04 -5.34 -2.18
CA ALA A 26 3.44 -4.12 -1.63
C ALA A 26 3.49 -2.96 -2.62
N ARG A 27 4.61 -2.80 -3.35
CA ARG A 27 4.74 -1.78 -4.41
C ARG A 27 3.74 -2.02 -5.54
N VAL A 28 3.60 -3.26 -6.02
CA VAL A 28 2.67 -3.57 -7.12
C VAL A 28 1.22 -3.38 -6.69
N VAL A 29 0.82 -3.91 -5.53
CA VAL A 29 -0.53 -3.73 -5.00
C VAL A 29 -0.87 -2.25 -4.77
N TRP A 30 0.08 -1.43 -4.28
CA TRP A 30 -0.11 0.02 -4.20
C TRP A 30 -0.36 0.64 -5.57
N ASN A 31 0.45 0.28 -6.56
CA ASN A 31 0.37 0.87 -7.89
C ASN A 31 -0.93 0.45 -8.59
N ASP A 32 -1.29 -0.83 -8.54
CA ASP A 32 -2.52 -1.36 -9.12
C ASP A 32 -3.75 -0.69 -8.46
N ALA A 33 -3.75 -0.57 -7.12
CA ALA A 33 -4.83 0.12 -6.41
C ALA A 33 -4.90 1.62 -6.73
N LEU A 34 -3.77 2.31 -6.89
CA LEU A 34 -3.75 3.72 -7.30
C LEU A 34 -4.27 3.91 -8.73
N ALA A 35 -3.90 3.03 -9.66
CA ALA A 35 -4.44 3.04 -11.01
C ALA A 35 -5.96 2.85 -10.97
N LYS A 36 -6.44 1.84 -10.23
CA LYS A 36 -7.87 1.56 -10.12
C LYS A 36 -8.66 2.68 -9.44
N SER A 37 -8.11 3.30 -8.40
CA SER A 37 -8.70 4.49 -7.79
C SER A 37 -8.86 5.65 -8.78
N ARG A 38 -7.91 5.85 -9.69
CA ARG A 38 -7.98 6.90 -10.71
C ARG A 38 -9.04 6.60 -11.76
N GLU A 39 -9.12 5.35 -12.21
CA GLU A 39 -10.18 4.89 -13.12
C GLU A 39 -11.57 5.10 -12.53
N LEU A 40 -11.79 4.64 -11.28
CA LEU A 40 -13.06 4.81 -10.59
C LEU A 40 -13.42 6.28 -10.44
N TYR A 41 -12.45 7.12 -10.04
CA TYR A 41 -12.68 8.56 -9.93
C TYR A 41 -13.06 9.21 -11.26
N ALA A 42 -12.41 8.83 -12.36
CA ALA A 42 -12.76 9.32 -13.70
C ALA A 42 -14.17 8.88 -14.13
N ALA A 43 -14.62 7.72 -13.67
CA ALA A 43 -16.00 7.24 -13.85
C ALA A 43 -17.02 7.86 -12.88
N GLY A 44 -16.60 8.78 -12.00
CA GLY A 44 -17.47 9.38 -10.98
C GLY A 44 -17.72 8.48 -9.75
N GLU A 45 -17.05 7.34 -9.67
CA GLU A 45 -17.16 6.37 -8.59
C GLU A 45 -16.15 6.64 -7.46
N LYS A 46 -16.52 6.22 -6.24
CA LYS A 46 -15.63 6.30 -5.08
C LYS A 46 -14.91 4.97 -4.86
N SER A 47 -13.58 5.00 -4.84
CA SER A 47 -12.80 3.85 -4.38
C SER A 47 -12.80 3.75 -2.86
N SER A 48 -12.88 2.53 -2.31
CA SER A 48 -12.75 2.23 -0.89
C SER A 48 -11.77 1.09 -0.65
N TYR A 49 -11.21 1.00 0.57
CA TYR A 49 -10.29 -0.09 0.94
C TYR A 49 -10.84 -1.50 0.60
N PRO A 50 -12.08 -1.88 0.99
CA PRO A 50 -12.58 -3.22 0.71
C PRO A 50 -12.66 -3.53 -0.79
N VAL A 51 -13.10 -2.56 -1.60
CA VAL A 51 -13.19 -2.69 -3.06
C VAL A 51 -11.80 -2.88 -3.65
N LEU A 52 -10.85 -2.00 -3.32
CA LEU A 52 -9.48 -2.07 -3.83
C LEU A 52 -8.77 -3.35 -3.39
N ALA A 53 -8.96 -3.79 -2.15
CA ALA A 53 -8.39 -5.04 -1.66
C ALA A 53 -8.96 -6.26 -2.42
N LYS A 54 -10.27 -6.28 -2.69
CA LYS A 54 -10.89 -7.35 -3.48
C LYS A 54 -10.31 -7.40 -4.90
N LEU A 55 -10.26 -6.26 -5.59
CA LEU A 55 -9.79 -6.19 -6.98
C LEU A 55 -8.28 -6.45 -7.10
N CYS A 56 -7.47 -5.73 -6.34
CA CYS A 56 -6.01 -5.68 -6.52
C CYS A 56 -5.23 -6.73 -5.71
N ILE A 57 -5.91 -7.49 -4.85
CA ILE A 57 -5.29 -8.58 -4.08
C ILE A 57 -6.04 -9.88 -4.35
N THR A 58 -7.30 -9.98 -3.92
CA THR A 58 -8.01 -11.26 -3.92
C THR A 58 -8.25 -11.79 -5.34
N GLN A 59 -8.81 -10.97 -6.22
CA GLN A 59 -9.06 -11.35 -7.61
C GLN A 59 -7.79 -11.36 -8.44
N ALA A 60 -6.89 -10.38 -8.24
CA ALA A 60 -5.60 -10.34 -8.92
C ALA A 60 -4.81 -11.65 -8.71
N LYS A 61 -4.77 -12.22 -7.50
CA LYS A 61 -4.07 -13.49 -7.24
C LYS A 61 -4.59 -14.69 -8.04
N GLN A 62 -5.81 -14.62 -8.55
CA GLN A 62 -6.41 -15.67 -9.38
C GLN A 62 -6.04 -15.56 -10.86
N THR A 63 -5.39 -14.47 -11.28
CA THR A 63 -4.94 -14.31 -12.67
C THR A 63 -3.50 -14.82 -12.84
N PRO A 64 -3.14 -15.39 -14.00
CA PRO A 64 -1.77 -15.87 -14.25
C PRO A 64 -0.71 -14.77 -14.04
N GLU A 65 -0.99 -13.53 -14.45
CA GLU A 65 -0.06 -12.38 -14.42
C GLU A 65 0.24 -11.89 -13.00
N ARG A 66 -0.61 -12.24 -12.03
CA ARG A 66 -0.58 -11.75 -10.65
C ARG A 66 -0.59 -12.88 -9.61
N SER A 67 -0.59 -14.14 -10.04
CA SER A 67 -0.48 -15.35 -9.21
C SER A 67 0.68 -15.30 -8.20
N TRP A 68 1.82 -14.73 -8.59
CA TRP A 68 3.02 -14.57 -7.75
C TRP A 68 2.81 -13.67 -6.52
N LEU A 69 1.72 -12.88 -6.46
CA LEU A 69 1.34 -12.13 -5.26
C LEU A 69 0.96 -13.05 -4.09
N SER A 70 0.69 -14.34 -4.33
CA SER A 70 0.39 -15.31 -3.27
C SER A 70 1.62 -15.73 -2.45
N GLY A 71 2.83 -15.42 -2.91
CA GLY A 71 4.08 -15.82 -2.23
C GLY A 71 4.31 -15.19 -0.84
N PRO A 72 4.30 -13.85 -0.69
CA PRO A 72 4.52 -13.23 0.62
C PRO A 72 3.24 -13.04 1.42
N SER A 73 3.40 -12.65 2.69
CA SER A 73 2.28 -12.38 3.61
C SER A 73 1.20 -11.48 2.99
N ASN A 74 -0.04 -11.91 3.05
CA ASN A 74 -1.18 -11.11 2.61
C ASN A 74 -1.33 -9.82 3.42
N VAL A 75 -0.84 -9.81 4.66
CA VAL A 75 -0.94 -8.67 5.58
C VAL A 75 -0.27 -7.44 4.99
N VAL A 76 0.94 -7.57 4.43
CA VAL A 76 1.67 -6.41 3.88
C VAL A 76 0.96 -5.81 2.67
N GLN A 77 0.26 -6.65 1.88
CA GLN A 77 -0.51 -6.23 0.73
C GLN A 77 -1.74 -5.45 1.17
N GLN A 78 -2.50 -5.99 2.14
CA GLN A 78 -3.65 -5.29 2.70
C GLN A 78 -3.26 -3.96 3.36
N GLN A 79 -2.15 -3.93 4.12
CA GLN A 79 -1.67 -2.68 4.72
C GLN A 79 -1.27 -1.67 3.64
N SER A 80 -0.68 -2.11 2.53
CA SER A 80 -0.35 -1.21 1.43
C SER A 80 -1.59 -0.55 0.80
N VAL A 81 -2.72 -1.27 0.69
CA VAL A 81 -3.99 -0.68 0.23
C VAL A 81 -4.56 0.29 1.29
N ARG A 82 -4.50 -0.07 2.57
CA ARG A 82 -4.92 0.83 3.67
C ARG A 82 -4.11 2.12 3.72
N ASP A 83 -2.80 2.01 3.48
CA ASP A 83 -1.92 3.18 3.44
C ASP A 83 -2.29 4.11 2.27
N LEU A 84 -2.73 3.56 1.13
CA LEU A 84 -3.22 4.35 -0.01
C LEU A 84 -4.54 5.05 0.31
N ASP A 85 -5.49 4.32 0.88
CA ASP A 85 -6.78 4.87 1.34
C ASP A 85 -6.57 6.01 2.35
N GLN A 86 -5.68 5.83 3.32
CA GLN A 86 -5.29 6.88 4.26
C GLN A 86 -4.62 8.08 3.55
N ALA A 87 -3.77 7.83 2.55
CA ALA A 87 -3.12 8.89 1.80
C ALA A 87 -4.14 9.75 1.04
N PHE A 88 -5.15 9.14 0.42
CA PHE A 88 -6.26 9.89 -0.21
C PHE A 88 -7.09 10.66 0.82
N ARG A 89 -7.46 10.05 1.95
CA ARG A 89 -8.16 10.77 3.03
C ARG A 89 -7.40 11.99 3.51
N ASN A 90 -6.08 11.85 3.72
CA ASN A 90 -5.23 12.95 4.12
C ASN A 90 -5.18 14.05 3.06
N TRP A 91 -5.10 13.68 1.78
CA TRP A 91 -5.12 14.63 0.67
C TRP A 91 -6.42 15.43 0.63
N TRP A 92 -7.58 14.76 0.63
CA TRP A 92 -8.90 15.41 0.66
C TRP A 92 -9.10 16.30 1.90
N ALA A 93 -8.67 15.82 3.08
CA ALA A 93 -8.73 16.61 4.31
C ALA A 93 -7.83 17.85 4.26
N SER A 94 -6.70 17.79 3.55
CA SER A 94 -5.81 18.94 3.36
C SER A 94 -6.35 19.95 2.35
N LEU A 95 -7.13 19.51 1.34
CA LEU A 95 -7.80 20.40 0.39
C LEU A 95 -8.96 21.16 1.03
N SER A 96 -9.72 20.49 1.90
CA SER A 96 -10.89 21.07 2.59
C SER A 96 -10.55 21.86 3.86
N GLY A 97 -9.26 21.98 4.22
CA GLY A 97 -8.82 22.67 5.44
C GLY A 97 -9.11 21.93 6.75
N LYS A 98 -9.74 20.75 6.72
CA LYS A 98 -10.03 19.91 7.90
C LYS A 98 -8.75 19.44 8.61
N ARG A 99 -7.68 19.21 7.84
CA ARG A 99 -6.37 18.83 8.37
C ARG A 99 -5.51 20.07 8.61
N LYS A 100 -5.03 20.25 9.84
CA LYS A 100 -4.02 21.26 10.17
C LYS A 100 -2.68 20.97 9.46
N GLY A 101 -2.02 22.02 8.99
CA GLY A 101 -0.71 21.94 8.34
C GLY A 101 -0.74 22.13 6.81
N PRO A 102 0.39 21.93 6.13
CA PRO A 102 0.50 22.18 4.70
C PRO A 102 -0.36 21.22 3.87
N LYS A 103 -0.76 21.68 2.68
CA LYS A 103 -1.46 20.85 1.69
C LYS A 103 -0.63 19.62 1.35
N VAL A 104 -1.26 18.46 1.40
CA VAL A 104 -0.62 17.19 1.06
C VAL A 104 -0.69 17.02 -0.46
N ARG A 105 0.28 16.34 -1.06
CA ARG A 105 0.24 15.98 -2.48
C ARG A 105 -0.62 14.74 -2.69
N VAL A 106 -1.27 14.66 -3.85
CA VAL A 106 -2.01 13.46 -4.28
C VAL A 106 -1.07 12.22 -4.29
N PRO A 107 -1.57 11.02 -3.95
CA PRO A 107 -0.78 9.80 -4.01
C PRO A 107 -0.15 9.56 -5.41
N ARG A 108 1.10 9.11 -5.40
CA ARG A 108 1.90 8.83 -6.60
C ARG A 108 2.28 7.35 -6.68
N PHE A 109 2.55 6.88 -7.89
CA PHE A 109 3.09 5.54 -8.10
C PHE A 109 4.45 5.38 -7.41
N LYS A 110 4.63 4.24 -6.74
CA LYS A 110 5.88 3.86 -6.11
C LYS A 110 6.86 3.34 -7.17
N LYS A 111 8.09 3.85 -7.13
CA LYS A 111 9.21 3.42 -7.99
C LYS A 111 9.88 2.16 -7.43
N ARG A 112 10.47 1.34 -8.31
CA ARG A 112 11.20 0.12 -7.90
C ARG A 112 12.50 0.42 -7.15
N ARG A 113 13.26 1.43 -7.62
CA ARG A 113 14.57 1.82 -7.06
C ARG A 113 14.48 2.93 -5.99
N GLY A 114 13.29 3.22 -5.48
CA GLY A 114 13.08 4.22 -4.43
C GLY A 114 13.14 3.61 -3.03
N ALA A 115 13.01 4.44 -1.99
CA ALA A 115 12.84 3.95 -0.63
C ALA A 115 11.61 3.03 -0.53
N GLN A 116 11.79 1.87 0.10
CA GLN A 116 10.77 0.85 0.25
C GLN A 116 10.38 0.71 1.72
N ALA A 117 9.08 0.57 1.97
CA ALA A 117 8.53 0.37 3.30
C ALA A 117 7.33 -0.58 3.21
N ILE A 118 7.22 -1.44 4.21
CA ILE A 118 6.06 -2.31 4.45
C ILE A 118 5.64 -2.18 5.91
N ARG A 119 4.35 -2.35 6.15
CA ARG A 119 3.77 -2.34 7.49
C ARG A 119 3.16 -3.71 7.76
N PHE A 120 3.50 -4.27 8.92
CA PHE A 120 2.84 -5.45 9.45
C PHE A 120 1.68 -5.03 10.36
N MET A 121 0.80 -5.98 10.68
CA MET A 121 -0.31 -5.71 11.60
C MET A 121 0.25 -5.39 12.98
N SER A 122 -0.28 -4.35 13.61
CA SER A 122 -0.02 -4.05 15.01
C SER A 122 -0.98 -4.89 15.83
N HIS A 123 -0.47 -5.82 16.64
CA HIS A 123 -1.23 -6.40 17.74
C HIS A 123 -1.04 -5.46 18.93
N VAL A 124 -1.84 -4.39 18.99
CA VAL A 124 -1.92 -3.48 20.14
C VAL A 124 -3.37 -3.34 20.50
#